data_AF-A0A7C6S6R6-F1
#
_entry.id   AF-A0A7C6S6R6-F1
#
_cell.length_a   1.000
_cell.length_b   1.000
_cell.length_c   1.000
_cell.angle_alpha   90.00
_cell.angle_beta   90.00
_cell.angle_gamma   90.00
#
_symmetry.space_group_name_H-M   'P 1'
#
loop_
_entity.id
_entity.type
_entity.pdbx_description
1 polymer ?
#
loop_
_entity_poly.entity_id
_entity_poly.type
_entity_poly.pdbx_seq_one_letter_code
_entity_poly.pdbx_strand_id
1 'polypeptide(L)'
;MSSFIQGRFDVFPPPITVLRFPAVKDAFVNAHIPTLNYGDTTDLLVGPQYESFLGFDLAVLPDEEFLYVKLVLNVPGIPKEEDDILLRALDGEARWSETGVTYANRPLERRGLSSQVGGTKRIEFDISGELHADYDLTGSSLHRFASKESGQGPYIEVAYLDYEAFR
;
A
#
# COMPACT_ATOMS: atom_id res chain seq x y z
N MET A 1 11.48 10.59 -62.99
CA MET A 1 10.43 10.42 -61.97
C MET A 1 11.11 9.89 -60.72
N SER A 2 11.26 10.72 -59.68
CA SER A 2 11.92 10.32 -58.43
C SER A 2 10.88 9.66 -57.52
N SER A 3 11.13 8.42 -57.10
CA SER A 3 10.30 7.71 -56.12
C SER A 3 10.88 7.97 -54.73
N PHE A 4 10.13 8.65 -53.87
CA PHE A 4 10.48 8.78 -52.47
C PHE A 4 9.96 7.52 -51.75
N ILE A 5 10.87 6.74 -51.17
CA ILE A 5 10.49 5.68 -50.23
C ILE A 5 10.18 6.38 -48.90
N GLN A 6 8.91 6.36 -48.51
CA GLN A 6 8.47 6.82 -47.20
C GLN A 6 8.54 5.61 -46.25
N GLY A 7 9.61 5.53 -45.45
CA GLY A 7 9.73 4.54 -44.40
C GLY A 7 8.78 4.88 -43.25
N ARG A 8 7.79 4.01 -42.99
CA ARG A 8 6.98 4.09 -41.78
C ARG A 8 7.77 3.42 -40.66
N PHE A 9 8.29 4.22 -39.73
CA PHE A 9 8.82 3.70 -38.46
C PHE A 9 7.65 3.56 -37.49
N ASP A 10 7.29 2.32 -37.17
CA ASP A 10 6.42 2.06 -36.03
C ASP A 10 7.30 2.08 -34.77
N VAL A 11 7.11 3.09 -33.91
CA VAL A 11 7.77 3.17 -32.60
C VAL A 11 6.89 2.41 -31.61
N PHE A 12 7.39 1.29 -31.09
CA PHE A 12 6.72 0.60 -29.99
C PHE A 12 7.06 1.31 -28.67
N PRO A 13 6.06 1.57 -27.80
CA PRO A 13 6.38 2.07 -26.47
C PRO A 13 7.27 1.05 -25.75
N PRO A 14 8.20 1.51 -24.90
CA PRO A 14 8.99 0.59 -24.10
C PRO A 14 8.06 -0.26 -23.22
N PRO A 15 8.32 -1.57 -23.06
CA PRO A 15 7.51 -2.44 -22.24
C PRO A 15 7.64 -2.01 -20.79
N ILE A 16 6.53 -2.14 -20.07
CA ILE A 16 6.43 -1.78 -18.67
C ILE A 16 6.22 -3.06 -17.89
N THR A 17 7.10 -3.31 -16.93
CA THR A 17 6.94 -4.40 -15.97
C THR A 17 6.28 -3.88 -14.71
N VAL A 18 5.26 -4.59 -14.23
CA VAL A 18 4.51 -4.25 -13.01
C VAL A 18 4.70 -5.37 -12.00
N LEU A 19 5.22 -5.04 -10.82
CA LEU A 19 5.45 -5.99 -9.74
C LEU A 19 4.61 -5.63 -8.51
N ARG A 20 4.26 -6.65 -7.73
CA ARG A 20 3.47 -6.52 -6.50
C ARG A 20 4.18 -7.18 -5.34
N PHE A 21 4.32 -6.43 -4.26
CA PHE A 21 5.03 -6.84 -3.05
C PHE A 21 4.04 -6.82 -1.88
N PRO A 22 3.55 -7.99 -1.42
CA PRO A 22 2.58 -8.05 -0.33
C PRO A 22 3.19 -7.58 0.99
N ALA A 23 2.33 -7.10 1.89
CA ALA A 23 2.75 -6.81 3.27
C ALA A 23 3.31 -8.08 3.93
N VAL A 24 4.41 -7.93 4.66
CA VAL A 24 5.03 -9.02 5.44
C VAL A 24 4.47 -9.09 6.86
N LYS A 25 3.91 -7.98 7.34
CA LYS A 25 3.18 -7.87 8.60
C LYS A 25 2.04 -6.86 8.44
N ASP A 26 0.87 -7.15 8.98
CA ASP A 26 -0.19 -6.16 9.20
C ASP A 26 -0.98 -6.45 10.47
N ALA A 27 -1.55 -5.42 11.07
CA ALA A 27 -2.40 -5.57 12.24
C ALA A 27 -3.23 -4.31 12.44
N PHE A 28 -4.45 -4.44 12.94
CA PHE A 28 -5.17 -3.29 13.48
C PHE A 28 -5.14 -3.29 15.01
N VAL A 29 -5.36 -2.12 15.57
CA VAL A 29 -5.51 -1.91 17.02
C VAL A 29 -6.86 -1.27 17.31
N ASN A 30 -7.38 -1.54 18.51
CA ASN A 30 -8.67 -1.02 18.95
C ASN A 30 -8.52 -0.24 20.27
N ALA A 31 -8.87 1.05 20.25
CA ALA A 31 -8.82 1.91 21.43
C ALA A 31 -9.72 1.44 22.58
N HIS A 32 -10.81 0.72 22.29
CA HIS A 32 -11.71 0.18 23.33
C HIS A 32 -11.15 -1.05 24.04
N ILE A 33 -10.21 -1.77 23.40
CA ILE A 33 -9.60 -2.98 23.96
C ILE A 33 -8.08 -2.84 23.84
N PRO A 34 -7.44 -2.00 24.69
CA PRO A 34 -6.11 -1.52 24.38
C PRO A 34 -4.99 -2.55 24.41
N THR A 35 -5.24 -3.70 25.06
CA THR A 35 -4.25 -4.75 25.31
C THR A 35 -4.39 -5.95 24.39
N LEU A 36 -5.42 -5.98 23.52
CA LEU A 36 -5.63 -7.08 22.59
C LEU A 36 -4.88 -6.82 21.28
N ASN A 37 -4.23 -7.87 20.78
CA ASN A 37 -3.63 -7.91 19.46
C ASN A 37 -4.62 -8.51 18.45
N TYR A 38 -4.60 -8.01 17.21
CA TYR A 38 -5.48 -8.47 16.12
C TYR A 38 -4.70 -8.82 14.84
N GLY A 39 -3.40 -9.13 14.95
CA GLY A 39 -2.53 -9.40 13.80
C GLY A 39 -2.76 -10.74 13.11
N ASP A 40 -3.70 -11.57 13.59
CA ASP A 40 -4.08 -12.85 12.98
C ASP A 40 -5.48 -12.82 12.33
N THR A 41 -6.10 -11.62 12.28
CA THR A 41 -7.45 -11.45 11.76
C THR A 41 -7.45 -11.30 10.25
N THR A 42 -8.52 -11.75 9.58
CA THR A 42 -8.62 -11.65 8.11
C THR A 42 -8.98 -10.25 7.62
N ASP A 43 -9.37 -9.33 8.50
CA ASP A 43 -9.78 -7.98 8.16
C ASP A 43 -8.95 -6.94 8.93
N LEU A 44 -8.57 -5.86 8.25
CA LEU A 44 -7.99 -4.67 8.86
C LEU A 44 -9.07 -3.60 9.03
N LEU A 45 -9.07 -2.93 10.18
CA LEU A 45 -10.03 -1.88 10.51
C LEU A 45 -9.35 -0.52 10.66
N VAL A 46 -9.98 0.49 10.09
CA VAL A 46 -9.54 1.89 10.17
C VAL A 46 -10.74 2.75 10.56
N GLY A 47 -10.58 3.68 11.49
CA GLY A 47 -11.66 4.59 11.88
C GLY A 47 -11.39 5.29 13.21
N PRO A 48 -12.41 5.92 13.84
CA PRO A 48 -12.21 6.74 15.04
C PRO A 48 -11.59 6.02 16.23
N GLN A 49 -11.73 4.69 16.27
CA GLN A 49 -11.26 3.83 17.36
C GLN A 49 -10.32 2.73 16.86
N TYR A 50 -10.04 2.73 15.55
CA TYR A 50 -9.29 1.68 14.88
C TYR A 50 -8.15 2.30 14.06
N GLU A 51 -6.95 1.77 14.24
CA GLU A 51 -5.79 2.17 13.46
C GLU A 51 -5.17 0.90 12.90
N SER A 52 -4.82 0.89 11.62
CA SER A 52 -4.17 -0.26 10.98
C SER A 52 -2.70 0.04 10.70
N PHE A 53 -1.83 -0.93 10.91
CA PHE A 53 -0.39 -0.86 10.68
C PHE A 53 -0.01 -1.85 9.59
N LEU A 54 0.86 -1.42 8.68
CA LEU A 54 1.32 -2.19 7.55
C LEU A 54 2.84 -2.18 7.51
N GLY A 55 3.46 -3.32 7.26
CA GLY A 55 4.91 -3.45 7.10
C GLY A 55 5.28 -4.24 5.86
N PHE A 56 6.29 -3.76 5.14
CA PHE A 56 6.79 -4.29 3.88
C PHE A 56 8.28 -4.56 3.97
N ASP A 57 8.74 -5.61 3.28
CA ASP A 57 10.16 -5.80 3.03
C ASP A 57 10.55 -5.00 1.77
N LEU A 58 11.35 -3.95 1.94
CA LEU A 58 11.82 -3.16 0.80
C LEU A 58 13.08 -3.74 0.14
N ALA A 59 13.76 -4.68 0.80
CA ALA A 59 14.99 -5.28 0.25
C ALA A 59 14.73 -6.18 -0.97
N VAL A 60 13.47 -6.58 -1.19
CA VAL A 60 13.04 -7.36 -2.34
C VAL A 60 12.67 -6.50 -3.56
N LEU A 61 12.64 -5.17 -3.43
CA LEU A 61 12.37 -4.28 -4.55
C LEU A 61 13.55 -4.28 -5.53
N PRO A 62 13.29 -4.24 -6.85
CA PRO A 62 14.35 -4.16 -7.84
C PRO A 62 15.04 -2.79 -7.76
N ASP A 63 16.31 -2.75 -8.12
CA ASP A 63 17.11 -1.53 -8.24
C ASP A 63 16.85 -0.89 -9.61
N GLU A 64 15.64 -0.37 -9.79
CA GLU A 64 15.15 0.23 -11.05
C GLU A 64 14.54 1.60 -10.79
N GLU A 65 14.54 2.46 -11.81
CA GLU A 65 13.81 3.73 -11.75
C GLU A 65 12.30 3.47 -11.94
N PHE A 66 11.54 3.64 -10.86
CA PHE A 66 10.10 3.44 -10.90
C PHE A 66 9.36 4.58 -11.61
N LEU A 67 8.49 4.21 -12.54
CA LEU A 67 7.48 5.09 -13.13
C LEU A 67 6.42 5.50 -12.10
N TYR A 68 6.04 4.56 -11.23
CA TYR A 68 5.19 4.82 -10.08
C TYR A 68 5.42 3.77 -8.98
N VAL A 69 5.11 4.16 -7.76
CA VAL A 69 5.02 3.29 -6.58
C VAL A 69 3.69 3.58 -5.89
N LYS A 70 2.87 2.55 -5.68
CA LYS A 70 1.56 2.67 -5.05
C LYS A 70 1.42 1.72 -3.89
N LEU A 71 0.91 2.20 -2.75
CA LEU A 71 0.35 1.33 -1.73
C LEU A 71 -1.12 1.06 -2.06
N VAL A 72 -1.49 -0.22 -2.08
CA VAL A 72 -2.81 -0.68 -2.48
C VAL A 72 -3.50 -1.37 -1.33
N LEU A 73 -4.74 -0.96 -1.04
CA LEU A 73 -5.64 -1.61 -0.08
C LEU A 73 -6.85 -2.19 -0.81
N ASN A 74 -7.23 -3.42 -0.48
CA ASN A 74 -8.40 -4.07 -1.05
C ASN A 74 -9.56 -4.06 -0.04
N VAL A 75 -10.76 -3.75 -0.52
CA VAL A 75 -11.97 -3.72 0.32
C VAL A 75 -12.72 -5.05 0.23
N PRO A 76 -12.86 -5.81 1.34
CA PRO A 76 -13.62 -7.06 1.35
C PRO A 76 -15.12 -6.76 1.35
N GLY A 77 -15.84 -7.38 0.40
CA GLY A 77 -17.28 -7.15 0.23
C GLY A 77 -17.60 -5.82 -0.47
N ILE A 78 -18.84 -5.33 -0.35
CA ILE A 78 -19.31 -4.17 -1.12
C ILE A 78 -18.70 -2.89 -0.51
N PRO A 79 -18.00 -2.05 -1.31
CA PRO A 79 -17.44 -0.80 -0.80
C PRO A 79 -18.55 0.18 -0.47
N LYS A 80 -18.30 1.04 0.49
CA LYS A 80 -19.18 2.13 0.88
C LYS A 80 -18.44 3.43 0.70
N GLU A 81 -19.12 4.45 0.18
CA GLU A 81 -18.62 5.82 0.27
C GLU A 81 -18.56 6.19 1.75
N GLU A 82 -17.36 6.50 2.19
CA GLU A 82 -16.96 6.80 3.55
C GLU A 82 -15.93 7.93 3.47
N ASP A 83 -15.62 8.56 4.60
CA ASP A 83 -14.70 9.71 4.66
C ASP A 83 -13.26 9.33 4.25
N ASP A 84 -12.37 10.31 4.33
CA ASP A 84 -10.96 10.15 4.02
C ASP A 84 -10.25 9.12 4.94
N ILE A 85 -9.48 8.25 4.29
CA ILE A 85 -8.46 7.40 4.90
C ILE A 85 -7.14 8.14 4.79
N LEU A 86 -6.48 8.38 5.92
CA LEU A 86 -5.17 9.02 6.02
C LEU A 86 -4.07 7.97 6.05
N LEU A 87 -3.10 8.10 5.15
CA LEU A 87 -1.86 7.33 5.16
C LEU A 87 -0.75 8.13 5.83
N ARG A 88 -0.01 7.46 6.70
CA ARG A 88 1.14 8.02 7.41
C ARG A 88 2.31 7.04 7.38
N ALA A 89 3.53 7.56 7.31
CA ALA A 89 4.73 6.78 7.51
C ALA A 89 5.00 6.62 9.01
N LEU A 90 5.48 5.45 9.40
CA LEU A 90 6.13 5.26 10.69
C LEU A 90 7.61 5.54 10.52
N ASP A 91 8.18 6.30 11.46
CA ASP A 91 9.62 6.54 11.47
C ASP A 91 10.37 5.25 11.78
N GLY A 92 11.55 5.05 11.20
CA GLY A 92 12.28 3.78 11.18
C GLY A 92 12.70 3.20 12.55
N GLU A 93 12.48 3.93 13.64
CA GLU A 93 12.67 3.43 15.01
C GLU A 93 11.43 2.72 15.58
N ALA A 94 10.28 2.81 14.90
CA ALA A 94 9.01 2.20 15.30
C ALA A 94 9.07 0.66 15.24
N ARG A 95 9.65 0.04 16.27
CA ARG A 95 9.67 -1.41 16.42
C ARG A 95 8.29 -1.90 16.84
N TRP A 96 7.54 -2.42 15.88
CA TRP A 96 6.31 -3.16 16.13
C TRP A 96 6.35 -4.51 15.41
N SER A 97 5.68 -5.50 16.00
CA SER A 97 5.47 -6.83 15.41
C SER A 97 3.98 -7.11 15.25
N GLU A 98 3.63 -7.84 14.20
CA GLU A 98 2.26 -8.29 13.88
C GLU A 98 1.55 -8.87 15.10
N THR A 99 2.22 -9.77 15.82
CA THR A 99 1.69 -10.47 17.00
C THR A 99 1.86 -9.74 18.33
N GLY A 100 2.53 -8.58 18.32
CA GLY A 100 2.91 -7.85 19.53
C GLY A 100 2.25 -6.47 19.66
N VAL A 101 1.80 -5.89 18.55
CA VAL A 101 1.19 -4.56 18.56
C VAL A 101 -0.20 -4.60 19.16
N THR A 102 -0.47 -3.66 20.05
CA THR A 102 -1.75 -3.44 20.71
C THR A 102 -1.97 -1.92 20.71
N TYR A 103 -3.19 -1.46 21.00
CA TYR A 103 -3.40 -0.01 21.04
C TYR A 103 -2.48 0.66 22.09
N ALA A 104 -2.25 0.00 23.23
CA ALA A 104 -1.48 0.55 24.34
C ALA A 104 0.02 0.71 24.05
N ASN A 105 0.61 -0.12 23.17
CA ASN A 105 2.04 -0.10 22.85
C ASN A 105 2.36 0.31 21.40
N ARG A 106 1.35 0.78 20.65
CA ARG A 106 1.50 1.13 19.24
C ARG A 106 2.50 2.28 19.02
N PRO A 107 3.19 2.32 17.87
CA PRO A 107 4.00 3.47 17.49
C PRO A 107 3.19 4.78 17.49
N LEU A 108 3.73 5.85 18.07
CA LEU A 108 3.07 7.17 18.13
C LEU A 108 3.72 8.23 17.24
N GLU A 109 5.01 8.07 16.94
CA GLU A 109 5.74 8.93 16.01
C GLU A 109 5.37 8.57 14.57
N ARG A 110 4.72 9.52 13.90
CA ARG A 110 4.06 9.32 12.61
C ARG A 110 4.14 10.59 11.78
N ARG A 111 4.34 10.43 10.48
CA ARG A 111 4.39 11.54 9.52
C ARG A 111 3.30 11.39 8.48
N GLY A 112 2.45 12.40 8.33
CA GLY A 112 1.38 12.42 7.31
C GLY A 112 1.94 12.42 5.90
N LEU A 113 1.40 11.56 5.03
CA LEU A 113 1.78 11.49 3.62
C LEU A 113 0.65 11.99 2.71
N SER A 114 -0.50 11.32 2.74
CA SER A 114 -1.61 11.58 1.82
C SER A 114 -2.94 11.05 2.37
N SER A 115 -4.04 11.40 1.70
CA SER A 115 -5.38 10.87 1.97
C SER A 115 -6.04 10.31 0.72
N GLN A 116 -6.98 9.39 0.90
CA GLN A 116 -7.84 8.86 -0.15
C GLN A 116 -9.27 8.73 0.37
N VAL A 117 -10.25 9.03 -0.48
CA VAL A 117 -11.66 8.76 -0.17
C VAL A 117 -11.94 7.27 -0.35
N GLY A 118 -12.79 6.70 0.50
CA GLY A 118 -13.30 5.33 0.33
C GLY A 118 -14.19 5.16 -0.92
N GLY A 119 -15.05 4.14 -0.91
CA GLY A 119 -16.08 3.96 -1.95
C GLY A 119 -15.69 3.10 -3.15
N THR A 120 -14.43 2.69 -3.28
CA THR A 120 -14.00 1.74 -4.32
C THR A 120 -13.57 0.41 -3.73
N LYS A 121 -13.46 -0.61 -4.59
CA LYS A 121 -12.92 -1.92 -4.21
C LYS A 121 -11.42 -1.93 -3.94
N ARG A 122 -10.72 -0.91 -4.44
CA ARG A 122 -9.26 -0.79 -4.45
C ARG A 122 -8.91 0.67 -4.17
N ILE A 123 -8.28 0.91 -3.03
CA ILE A 123 -7.77 2.22 -2.63
C ILE A 123 -6.28 2.25 -2.92
N GLU A 124 -5.81 3.33 -3.54
CA GLU A 124 -4.43 3.47 -4.00
C GLU A 124 -3.85 4.78 -3.48
N PHE A 125 -2.73 4.69 -2.75
CA PHE A 125 -1.94 5.84 -2.36
C PHE A 125 -0.69 5.89 -3.24
N ASP A 126 -0.46 7.02 -3.91
CA ASP A 126 0.83 7.28 -4.55
C ASP A 126 1.88 7.56 -3.47
N ILE A 127 2.94 6.75 -3.45
CA ILE A 127 4.05 6.83 -2.49
C ILE A 127 5.40 6.95 -3.20
N SER A 128 5.41 7.33 -4.48
CA SER A 128 6.61 7.37 -5.32
C SER A 128 7.75 8.25 -4.76
N GLY A 129 7.42 9.31 -4.01
CA GLY A 129 8.41 10.19 -3.39
C GLY A 129 8.78 9.85 -1.95
N GLU A 130 8.04 8.96 -1.28
CA GLU A 130 8.13 8.74 0.16
C GLU A 130 7.86 7.26 0.50
N LEU A 131 8.78 6.40 0.04
CA LEU A 131 8.74 4.97 0.29
C LEU A 131 9.30 4.64 1.68
N HIS A 132 8.49 3.96 2.50
CA HIS A 132 8.81 3.54 3.85
C HIS A 132 8.51 2.06 4.02
N ALA A 133 9.23 1.41 4.96
CA ALA A 133 8.97 0.01 5.26
C ALA A 133 7.69 -0.18 6.08
N ASP A 134 7.32 0.82 6.89
CA ASP A 134 6.20 0.74 7.83
C ASP A 134 5.27 1.96 7.67
N TYR A 135 3.97 1.69 7.67
CA TYR A 135 2.91 2.68 7.53
C TYR A 135 1.81 2.48 8.57
N ASP A 136 1.03 3.53 8.82
CA ASP A 136 -0.24 3.43 9.52
C ASP A 136 -1.38 4.13 8.77
N LEU A 137 -2.60 3.63 9.01
CA LEU A 137 -3.84 4.10 8.44
C LEU A 137 -4.79 4.55 9.54
N THR A 138 -5.38 5.73 9.37
CA THR A 138 -6.47 6.25 10.23
C THR A 138 -7.59 6.87 9.42
N GLY A 139 -8.76 7.06 10.03
CA GLY A 139 -9.91 7.67 9.36
C GLY A 139 -10.96 8.14 10.36
N SER A 140 -11.88 8.99 9.91
CA SER A 140 -13.02 9.47 10.72
C SER A 140 -14.25 8.57 10.63
N SER A 141 -14.29 7.67 9.64
CA SER A 141 -15.31 6.64 9.48
C SER A 141 -14.72 5.24 9.58
N LEU A 142 -15.57 4.24 9.84
CA LEU A 142 -15.13 2.84 9.90
C LEU A 142 -14.95 2.29 8.49
N HIS A 143 -13.71 2.09 8.09
CA HIS A 143 -13.33 1.35 6.89
C HIS A 143 -12.86 -0.06 7.26
N ARG A 144 -13.06 -0.98 6.32
CA ARG A 144 -12.56 -2.34 6.40
C ARG A 144 -11.75 -2.68 5.16
N PHE A 145 -10.57 -3.24 5.38
CA PHE A 145 -9.68 -3.73 4.33
C PHE A 145 -9.37 -5.19 4.56
N ALA A 146 -8.92 -5.86 3.50
CA ALA A 146 -8.41 -7.21 3.57
C ALA A 146 -7.02 -7.18 4.23
N SER A 147 -6.77 -8.08 5.17
CA SER A 147 -5.43 -8.32 5.77
C SER A 147 -4.59 -9.26 4.91
N LYS A 148 -3.32 -9.43 5.26
CA LYS A 148 -2.45 -10.49 4.75
C LYS A 148 -3.09 -11.87 4.90
N GLU A 149 -3.72 -12.16 6.03
CA GLU A 149 -4.31 -13.46 6.39
C GLU A 149 -5.49 -13.83 5.48
N SER A 150 -6.11 -12.85 4.83
CA SER A 150 -7.17 -13.08 3.83
C SER A 150 -6.67 -13.62 2.48
N GLY A 151 -5.37 -13.51 2.20
CA GLY A 151 -4.78 -13.77 0.88
C GLY A 151 -5.07 -12.68 -0.17
N GLN A 152 -5.74 -11.58 0.20
CA GLN A 152 -5.98 -10.39 -0.62
C GLN A 152 -5.53 -9.12 0.09
N GLY A 153 -4.52 -9.25 0.96
CA GLY A 153 -4.03 -8.17 1.81
C GLY A 153 -3.38 -7.01 1.06
N PRO A 154 -2.88 -6.03 1.82
CA PRO A 154 -2.22 -4.85 1.27
C PRO A 154 -0.93 -5.22 0.52
N TYR A 155 -0.63 -4.47 -0.52
CA TYR A 155 0.60 -4.65 -1.29
C TYR A 155 1.12 -3.33 -1.85
N ILE A 156 2.44 -3.25 -2.05
CA ILE A 156 3.08 -2.21 -2.85
C ILE A 156 3.10 -2.66 -4.30
N GLU A 157 2.58 -1.84 -5.20
CA GLU A 157 2.67 -2.01 -6.65
C GLU A 157 3.70 -1.04 -7.21
N VAL A 158 4.66 -1.55 -7.96
CA VAL A 158 5.65 -0.72 -8.66
C VAL A 158 5.58 -1.00 -10.14
N ALA A 159 5.90 0.01 -10.95
CA ALA A 159 6.11 -0.17 -12.37
C ALA A 159 7.41 0.50 -12.81
N TYR A 160 8.14 -0.11 -13.72
CA TYR A 160 9.36 0.42 -14.32
C TYR A 160 9.46 0.02 -15.79
N LEU A 161 10.36 0.68 -16.52
CA LEU A 161 10.65 0.36 -17.91
C LEU A 161 11.54 -0.89 -17.99
N ASP A 162 11.06 -1.91 -18.69
CA ASP A 162 11.78 -3.18 -18.81
C ASP A 162 12.59 -3.21 -20.11
N TYR A 163 13.80 -2.65 -20.07
CA TYR A 163 14.66 -2.65 -21.26
C TYR A 163 15.19 -4.04 -21.63
N GLU A 164 15.10 -5.02 -20.73
CA GLU A 164 15.57 -6.39 -20.99
C GLU A 164 14.54 -7.23 -21.75
N ALA A 165 13.24 -6.90 -21.66
CA ALA A 165 12.18 -7.57 -22.41
C ALA A 165 12.30 -7.45 -23.96
N PHE A 166 13.22 -6.64 -24.46
CA PHE A 166 13.54 -6.54 -25.89
C PHE A 166 14.72 -7.41 -26.36
N ARG A 167 15.45 -8.05 -25.44
CA ARG A 167 16.58 -8.94 -25.77
C ARG A 167 16.13 -10.36 -26.00
#